data_AF-A0A1X2I349-F1
#
_entry.id   AF-A0A1X2I349-F1
#
_cell.length_a   1.000
_cell.length_b   1.000
_cell.length_c   1.000
_cell.angle_alpha   90.00
_cell.angle_beta   90.00
_cell.angle_gamma   90.00
#
_symmetry.space_group_name_H-M   'P 1'
#
loop_
_entity.id
_entity.type
_entity.pdbx_description
1 polymer ?
#
loop_
_entity_poly.entity_id
_entity_poly.type
_entity_poly.pdbx_seq_one_letter_code
_entity_poly.pdbx_strand_id
1 'polypeptide(L)'
;MMLKSKASKNEDRFYAVLPQSEYKNALLTSKHQVGQWNISTMASVKLKLYEIMNTRDKLNLLFWSCNYNSSNVGLILPTFATSTLALDASTDYFTTDPYNFDMDNPSTIMLHQTSTDGKKKTSEVGSFQYYIHLKPLEYYTLGSGIYHSIGPDRDAASSSSAVNVDWDKIPLYRRHQIMEPNAHMGPETQLNIVAIHSFKKSAFYLGETPDDCFIFLIGNAVKNKWILDNSQYIFNQDIPDPWVKHHIDDYSTGFNIY
;
A
#
# COMPACT_ATOMS: atom_id res chain seq x y z
N MET A 1 -3.11 -17.81 -7.54
CA MET A 1 -4.21 -18.67 -8.06
C MET A 1 -5.61 -18.08 -7.82
N MET A 2 -5.97 -17.67 -6.60
CA MET A 2 -7.33 -17.21 -6.27
C MET A 2 -7.78 -15.93 -6.98
N LEU A 3 -6.92 -14.90 -7.03
CA LEU A 3 -7.22 -13.62 -7.67
C LEU A 3 -7.33 -13.71 -9.19
N LYS A 4 -6.67 -14.70 -9.81
CA LYS A 4 -6.72 -14.96 -11.27
C LYS A 4 -7.86 -15.91 -11.69
N SER A 5 -8.60 -16.48 -10.74
CA SER A 5 -9.70 -17.42 -11.04
C SER A 5 -10.81 -16.75 -11.88
N LYS A 6 -11.50 -17.53 -12.71
CA LYS A 6 -12.68 -17.11 -13.48
C LYS A 6 -13.98 -17.71 -12.93
N ALA A 7 -14.01 -18.07 -11.65
CA ALA A 7 -15.23 -18.53 -10.98
C ALA A 7 -16.35 -17.50 -11.10
N SER A 8 -17.58 -17.97 -11.29
CA SER A 8 -18.75 -17.13 -11.52
C SER A 8 -19.09 -16.27 -10.31
N LYS A 9 -18.97 -16.81 -9.10
CA LYS A 9 -19.07 -16.05 -7.84
C LYS A 9 -17.71 -15.82 -7.21
N ASN A 10 -17.58 -14.71 -6.49
CA ASN A 10 -16.34 -14.36 -5.79
C ASN A 10 -16.05 -15.32 -4.62
N GLU A 11 -17.08 -15.79 -3.91
CA GLU A 11 -16.94 -16.80 -2.84
C GLU A 11 -16.47 -18.17 -3.36
N ASP A 12 -16.88 -18.59 -4.57
CA ASP A 12 -16.50 -19.88 -5.16
C ASP A 12 -14.98 -20.02 -5.35
N ARG A 13 -14.29 -18.88 -5.50
CA ARG A 13 -12.82 -18.82 -5.56
C ARG A 13 -12.18 -19.41 -4.31
N PHE A 14 -12.76 -19.19 -3.14
CA PHE A 14 -12.26 -19.72 -1.87
C PHE A 14 -12.54 -21.21 -1.73
N TYR A 15 -13.74 -21.67 -2.09
CA TYR A 15 -14.06 -23.10 -2.09
C TYR A 15 -13.17 -23.91 -3.03
N ALA A 16 -12.82 -23.35 -4.20
CA ALA A 16 -11.98 -24.03 -5.17
C ALA A 16 -10.49 -24.05 -4.77
N VAL A 17 -9.96 -22.93 -4.26
CA VAL A 17 -8.51 -22.75 -4.08
C VAL A 17 -8.03 -23.05 -2.66
N LEU A 18 -8.77 -22.66 -1.61
CA LEU A 18 -8.30 -22.82 -0.23
C LEU A 18 -7.98 -24.28 0.15
N PRO A 19 -8.81 -25.30 -0.19
CA PRO A 19 -8.52 -26.69 0.15
C PRO A 19 -7.20 -27.22 -0.44
N GLN A 20 -6.72 -26.59 -1.53
CA GLN A 20 -5.49 -26.96 -2.22
C GLN A 20 -4.29 -26.10 -1.80
N SER A 21 -4.48 -25.12 -0.92
CA SER A 21 -3.44 -24.19 -0.47
C SER A 21 -2.91 -24.56 0.91
N GLU A 22 -1.81 -23.93 1.32
CA GLU A 22 -1.32 -24.00 2.70
C GLU A 22 -2.35 -23.46 3.72
N TYR A 23 -3.29 -22.62 3.27
CA TYR A 23 -4.36 -22.02 4.07
C TYR A 23 -5.59 -22.91 4.23
N LYS A 24 -5.54 -24.19 3.86
CA LYS A 24 -6.67 -25.13 3.97
C LYS A 24 -7.28 -25.18 5.38
N ASN A 25 -6.47 -24.97 6.41
CA ASN A 25 -6.93 -25.00 7.79
C ASN A 25 -7.78 -23.77 8.16
N ALA A 26 -7.68 -22.66 7.43
CA ALA A 26 -8.53 -21.49 7.66
C ALA A 26 -10.02 -21.84 7.49
N LEU A 27 -10.35 -22.74 6.55
CA LEU A 27 -11.70 -23.28 6.37
C LEU A 27 -12.15 -24.18 7.53
N LEU A 28 -11.22 -24.84 8.22
CA LEU A 28 -11.52 -25.74 9.34
C LEU A 28 -11.71 -24.95 10.65
N THR A 29 -10.91 -23.89 10.85
CA THR A 29 -10.98 -23.04 12.04
C THR A 29 -12.21 -22.12 11.99
N SER A 30 -12.60 -21.62 10.81
CA SER A 30 -13.91 -21.04 10.64
C SER A 30 -14.95 -22.17 10.62
N LYS A 31 -15.58 -22.46 11.76
CA LYS A 31 -16.76 -23.35 11.83
C LYS A 31 -17.89 -22.97 10.85
N HIS A 32 -17.76 -21.80 10.24
CA HIS A 32 -18.67 -21.16 9.31
C HIS A 32 -18.16 -21.31 7.88
N GLN A 33 -19.02 -21.80 6.99
CA GLN A 33 -18.79 -21.87 5.55
C GLN A 33 -18.44 -20.49 4.98
N VAL A 34 -17.64 -20.43 3.90
CA VAL A 34 -17.24 -19.20 3.18
C VAL A 34 -18.43 -18.26 2.91
N GLY A 35 -19.64 -18.82 2.75
CA GLY A 35 -20.87 -18.04 2.53
C GLY A 35 -21.19 -17.02 3.63
N GLN A 36 -20.67 -17.17 4.86
CA GLN A 36 -20.85 -16.18 5.93
C GLN A 36 -19.87 -15.01 5.88
N TRP A 37 -18.83 -15.10 5.05
CA TRP A 37 -17.82 -14.04 4.91
C TRP A 37 -18.33 -12.87 4.05
N ASN A 38 -19.53 -12.97 3.46
CA ASN A 38 -20.14 -11.94 2.62
C ASN A 38 -19.24 -11.50 1.45
N ILE A 39 -18.59 -12.47 0.78
CA ILE A 39 -17.67 -12.22 -0.33
C ILE A 39 -18.45 -11.98 -1.64
N SER A 40 -18.84 -10.73 -1.85
CA SER A 40 -19.56 -10.31 -3.06
C SER A 40 -18.69 -9.62 -4.13
N THR A 41 -17.53 -9.08 -3.76
CA THR A 41 -16.69 -8.26 -4.68
C THR A 41 -15.24 -8.72 -4.67
N MET A 42 -14.45 -8.28 -5.66
CA MET A 42 -13.01 -8.56 -5.67
C MET A 42 -12.29 -7.87 -4.49
N ALA A 43 -12.79 -6.72 -4.04
CA ALA A 43 -12.26 -6.04 -2.86
C ALA A 43 -12.45 -6.90 -1.61
N SER A 44 -13.64 -7.50 -1.41
CA SER A 44 -13.85 -8.39 -0.26
C SER A 44 -13.06 -9.69 -0.36
N VAL A 45 -12.80 -10.21 -1.57
CA VAL A 45 -11.84 -11.31 -1.77
C VAL A 45 -10.45 -10.93 -1.25
N LYS A 46 -9.91 -9.77 -1.64
CA LYS A 46 -8.57 -9.35 -1.20
C LYS A 46 -8.50 -9.05 0.29
N LEU A 47 -9.50 -8.37 0.85
CA LEU A 47 -9.57 -8.14 2.30
C LEU A 47 -9.54 -9.45 3.07
N LYS A 48 -10.31 -10.45 2.62
CA LYS A 48 -10.32 -11.77 3.25
C LYS A 48 -9.01 -12.53 3.08
N LEU A 49 -8.32 -12.37 1.94
CA LEU A 49 -6.97 -12.90 1.75
C LEU A 49 -5.99 -12.30 2.77
N TYR A 50 -5.99 -10.98 2.97
CA TYR A 50 -5.15 -10.32 3.99
C TYR A 50 -5.47 -10.79 5.42
N GLU A 51 -6.68 -11.27 5.69
CA GLU A 51 -7.05 -11.83 6.98
C GLU A 51 -6.41 -13.21 7.22
N ILE A 52 -6.40 -14.08 6.20
CA ILE A 52 -6.02 -15.50 6.36
C ILE A 52 -4.59 -15.84 5.93
N MET A 53 -3.96 -15.00 5.11
CA MET A 53 -2.60 -15.24 4.59
C MET A 53 -1.54 -15.14 5.69
N ASN A 54 -0.36 -15.75 5.46
CA ASN A 54 0.81 -15.54 6.30
C ASN A 54 1.47 -14.17 5.98
N THR A 55 2.45 -13.75 6.77
CA THR A 55 3.15 -12.46 6.60
C THR A 55 3.76 -12.30 5.20
N ARG A 56 4.41 -13.36 4.70
CA ARG A 56 5.07 -13.37 3.37
C ARG A 56 4.08 -13.11 2.24
N ASP A 57 2.97 -13.83 2.22
CA ASP A 57 1.97 -13.70 1.15
C ASP A 57 1.21 -12.37 1.21
N LYS A 58 0.98 -11.83 2.42
CA LYS A 58 0.43 -10.48 2.57
C LYS A 58 1.36 -9.42 1.98
N LEU A 59 2.66 -9.53 2.22
CA LEU A 59 3.65 -8.61 1.64
C LEU A 59 3.70 -8.76 0.12
N ASN A 60 3.80 -9.98 -0.41
CA ASN A 60 3.77 -10.22 -1.86
C ASN A 60 2.51 -9.63 -2.51
N LEU A 61 1.34 -9.79 -1.88
CA LEU A 61 0.10 -9.20 -2.35
C LEU A 61 0.13 -7.66 -2.31
N LEU A 62 0.74 -7.06 -1.28
CA LEU A 62 0.87 -5.61 -1.17
C LEU A 62 1.81 -5.03 -2.24
N PHE A 63 2.99 -5.61 -2.43
CA PHE A 63 3.92 -5.21 -3.48
C PHE A 63 3.30 -5.37 -4.87
N TRP A 64 2.57 -6.47 -5.09
CA TRP A 64 1.85 -6.66 -6.35
C TRP A 64 0.76 -5.60 -6.57
N SER A 65 0.06 -5.17 -5.53
CA SER A 65 -0.87 -4.04 -5.60
C SER A 65 -0.19 -2.71 -5.93
N CYS A 66 1.13 -2.59 -5.77
CA CYS A 66 1.91 -1.38 -6.04
C CYS A 66 2.64 -1.41 -7.40
N ASN A 67 2.58 -2.51 -8.14
CA ASN A 67 3.20 -2.64 -9.46
C ASN A 67 2.70 -1.52 -10.40
N TYR A 68 3.57 -0.94 -11.23
CA TYR A 68 3.19 0.19 -12.09
C TYR A 68 2.16 -0.19 -13.16
N ASN A 69 2.08 -1.48 -13.52
CA ASN A 69 1.04 -2.01 -14.42
C ASN A 69 -0.30 -2.22 -13.70
N SER A 70 -0.34 -2.12 -12.37
CA SER A 70 -1.59 -2.18 -11.63
C SER A 70 -2.38 -0.88 -11.81
N SER A 71 -3.67 -0.99 -12.13
CA SER A 71 -4.53 0.19 -12.30
C SER A 71 -5.18 0.63 -10.99
N ASN A 72 -5.52 1.91 -10.90
CA ASN A 72 -6.19 2.55 -9.74
C ASN A 72 -5.37 2.68 -8.46
N VAL A 73 -4.06 2.44 -8.52
CA VAL A 73 -3.14 2.68 -7.40
C VAL A 73 -3.23 4.14 -6.96
N GLY A 74 -3.59 4.38 -5.70
CA GLY A 74 -3.73 5.74 -5.17
C GLY A 74 -4.98 6.51 -5.61
N LEU A 75 -5.92 5.89 -6.34
CA LEU A 75 -7.12 6.56 -6.84
C LEU A 75 -8.39 6.26 -6.03
N ILE A 76 -8.46 5.08 -5.39
CA ILE A 76 -9.67 4.59 -4.71
C ILE A 76 -9.28 3.88 -3.42
N LEU A 77 -10.07 4.05 -2.36
CA LEU A 77 -9.87 3.32 -1.10
C LEU A 77 -10.69 2.02 -0.94
N PRO A 78 -10.17 1.04 -0.18
CA PRO A 78 -8.82 1.00 0.30
C PRO A 78 -7.83 0.66 -0.84
N THR A 79 -6.75 1.43 -1.01
CA THR A 79 -5.94 1.41 -2.25
C THR A 79 -5.37 0.02 -2.57
N PHE A 80 -4.91 -0.67 -1.54
CA PHE A 80 -4.37 -2.03 -1.68
C PHE A 80 -5.42 -3.06 -2.14
N ALA A 81 -6.71 -2.88 -1.80
CA ALA A 81 -7.76 -3.84 -2.14
C ALA A 81 -8.46 -3.51 -3.47
N THR A 82 -8.47 -2.24 -3.87
CA THR A 82 -9.14 -1.76 -5.09
C THR A 82 -8.25 -1.82 -6.34
N SER A 83 -6.93 -1.87 -6.18
CA SER A 83 -5.96 -1.89 -7.30
C SER A 83 -6.15 -3.11 -8.21
N THR A 84 -6.25 -2.94 -9.53
CA THR A 84 -6.34 -4.11 -10.43
C THR A 84 -4.95 -4.69 -10.62
N LEU A 85 -4.72 -5.91 -10.14
CA LEU A 85 -3.38 -6.52 -10.17
C LEU A 85 -2.99 -6.91 -11.59
N ALA A 86 -1.75 -6.57 -11.98
CA ALA A 86 -1.16 -6.97 -13.25
C ALA A 86 -1.03 -8.50 -13.35
N LEU A 87 -1.43 -9.12 -14.48
CA LEU A 87 -1.46 -10.58 -14.60
C LEU A 87 -0.08 -11.23 -14.75
N ASP A 88 0.92 -10.45 -15.11
CA ASP A 88 2.28 -10.83 -15.48
C ASP A 88 3.33 -10.52 -14.41
N ALA A 89 2.97 -9.83 -13.33
CA ALA A 89 3.92 -9.55 -12.25
C ALA A 89 4.42 -10.86 -11.61
N SER A 90 5.74 -10.97 -11.50
CA SER A 90 6.38 -12.06 -10.76
C SER A 90 6.31 -11.76 -9.26
N THR A 91 5.60 -12.59 -8.51
CA THR A 91 5.36 -12.37 -7.07
C THR A 91 6.47 -12.88 -6.17
N ASP A 92 7.30 -13.80 -6.67
CA ASP A 92 8.18 -14.59 -5.81
C ASP A 92 9.44 -13.81 -5.41
N TYR A 93 9.72 -12.68 -6.07
CA TYR A 93 10.94 -11.91 -5.83
C TYR A 93 10.86 -11.03 -4.58
N PHE A 94 9.70 -10.43 -4.26
CA PHE A 94 9.60 -9.38 -3.24
C PHE A 94 9.87 -9.83 -1.81
N THR A 95 9.98 -11.13 -1.56
CA THR A 95 10.23 -11.68 -0.22
C THR A 95 11.44 -12.61 -0.18
N THR A 96 12.32 -12.53 -1.19
CA THR A 96 13.61 -13.21 -1.19
C THR A 96 14.62 -12.50 -0.27
N ASP A 97 15.48 -13.29 0.38
CA ASP A 97 16.52 -12.79 1.28
C ASP A 97 17.59 -12.01 0.47
N PRO A 98 18.03 -10.81 0.92
CA PRO A 98 17.68 -10.15 2.19
C PRO A 98 16.45 -9.24 2.11
N TYR A 99 15.42 -9.55 2.90
CA TYR A 99 14.16 -8.81 2.95
C TYR A 99 14.15 -7.70 4.02
N ASN A 100 13.42 -6.62 3.75
CA ASN A 100 13.31 -5.41 4.59
C ASN A 100 12.17 -5.48 5.64
N PHE A 101 11.77 -6.69 6.03
CA PHE A 101 10.60 -6.93 6.89
C PHE A 101 10.92 -8.00 7.93
N ASP A 102 10.19 -8.06 9.04
CA ASP A 102 10.30 -9.17 9.96
C ASP A 102 9.26 -10.24 9.56
N MET A 103 9.70 -11.31 8.89
CA MET A 103 8.81 -12.36 8.36
C MET A 103 8.22 -13.24 9.47
N ASP A 104 8.92 -13.33 10.61
CA ASP A 104 8.51 -14.15 11.75
C ASP A 104 7.53 -13.41 12.66
N ASN A 105 7.42 -12.09 12.51
CA ASN A 105 6.50 -11.25 13.26
C ASN A 105 5.20 -11.01 12.49
N PRO A 106 4.04 -11.55 12.93
CA PRO A 106 2.76 -11.32 12.26
C PRO A 106 2.28 -9.87 12.35
N SER A 107 2.84 -9.04 13.24
CA SER A 107 2.53 -7.61 13.33
C SER A 107 3.22 -6.75 12.27
N THR A 108 4.12 -7.34 11.48
CA THR A 108 4.79 -6.69 10.34
C THR A 108 3.79 -6.17 9.32
N ILE A 109 2.71 -6.91 9.08
CA ILE A 109 1.62 -6.50 8.20
C ILE A 109 0.27 -7.01 8.72
N MET A 110 -0.58 -6.07 9.15
CA MET A 110 -1.89 -6.38 9.73
C MET A 110 -3.01 -5.63 9.03
N LEU A 111 -4.11 -6.32 8.74
CA LEU A 111 -5.34 -5.68 8.28
C LEU A 111 -6.13 -5.20 9.50
N HIS A 112 -6.52 -3.93 9.49
CA HIS A 112 -7.38 -3.33 10.49
C HIS A 112 -8.68 -2.85 9.86
N GLN A 113 -9.72 -2.85 10.68
CA GLN A 113 -11.03 -2.31 10.35
C GLN A 113 -11.40 -1.30 11.43
N THR A 114 -11.63 -0.05 11.04
CA THR A 114 -12.16 0.99 11.92
C THR A 114 -13.64 1.16 11.70
N SER A 115 -14.40 1.14 12.79
CA SER A 115 -15.79 1.58 12.81
C SER A 115 -15.83 3.09 13.04
N THR A 116 -16.51 3.83 12.17
CA THR A 116 -16.83 5.24 12.40
C THR A 116 -17.97 5.36 13.43
N ASP A 117 -17.76 4.88 14.65
CA ASP A 117 -18.80 4.85 15.70
C ASP A 117 -19.01 6.19 16.45
N GLY A 118 -18.48 7.28 15.91
CA GLY A 118 -18.40 8.56 16.60
C GLY A 118 -19.27 9.67 16.02
N LYS A 119 -20.61 9.50 15.98
CA LYS A 119 -21.65 10.54 16.21
C LYS A 119 -22.95 10.27 15.43
N LYS A 120 -24.04 10.16 16.22
CA LYS A 120 -25.48 10.11 15.87
C LYS A 120 -25.96 8.81 15.21
N LYS A 121 -26.74 8.08 16.02
CA LYS A 121 -27.66 6.98 15.66
C LYS A 121 -28.76 7.46 14.69
N THR A 122 -28.40 7.86 13.49
CA THR A 122 -29.32 7.87 12.36
C THR A 122 -28.91 6.71 11.47
N SER A 123 -29.88 5.85 11.21
CA SER A 123 -29.88 4.48 10.68
C SER A 123 -29.15 4.21 9.35
N GLU A 124 -28.17 5.02 8.96
CA GLU A 124 -27.34 4.76 7.80
C GLU A 124 -26.25 3.75 8.14
N VAL A 125 -26.14 2.75 7.27
CA VAL A 125 -25.15 1.67 7.32
C VAL A 125 -23.76 2.28 7.51
N GLY A 126 -23.17 2.08 8.68
CA GLY A 126 -21.84 2.62 8.98
C GLY A 126 -20.82 2.16 7.94
N SER A 127 -20.11 3.10 7.33
CA SER A 127 -19.04 2.79 6.38
C SER A 127 -17.82 2.30 7.14
N PHE A 128 -17.55 1.00 7.10
CA PHE A 128 -16.29 0.46 7.60
C PHE A 128 -15.14 0.99 6.74
N GLN A 129 -14.10 1.50 7.38
CA GLN A 129 -12.86 1.85 6.73
C GLN A 129 -11.81 0.80 7.08
N TYR A 130 -11.12 0.28 6.07
CA TYR A 130 -10.04 -0.68 6.23
C TYR A 130 -8.71 0.00 5.98
N TYR A 131 -7.66 -0.46 6.66
CA TYR A 131 -6.28 -0.09 6.36
C TYR A 131 -5.35 -1.25 6.67
N ILE A 132 -4.22 -1.29 5.97
CA ILE A 132 -3.08 -2.15 6.31
C ILE A 132 -2.15 -1.36 7.20
N HIS A 133 -1.77 -1.94 8.33
CA HIS A 133 -0.67 -1.47 9.15
C HIS A 133 0.60 -2.19 8.72
N LEU A 134 1.60 -1.46 8.22
CA LEU A 134 2.87 -2.00 7.70
C LEU A 134 4.05 -1.53 8.54
N LYS A 135 4.96 -2.44 8.90
CA LYS A 135 6.20 -2.15 9.64
C LYS A 135 7.44 -2.65 8.89
N PRO A 136 8.03 -1.82 8.01
CA PRO A 136 9.33 -2.16 7.41
C PRO A 136 10.47 -1.96 8.41
N LEU A 137 11.59 -2.66 8.20
CA LEU A 137 12.83 -2.48 8.97
C LEU A 137 13.53 -1.15 8.63
N GLU A 138 13.44 -0.72 7.38
CA GLU A 138 14.01 0.52 6.85
C GLU A 138 13.02 1.19 5.89
N TYR A 139 13.00 2.51 5.83
CA TYR A 139 12.23 3.26 4.84
C TYR A 139 12.96 4.55 4.46
N TYR A 140 12.48 5.21 3.40
CA TYR A 140 13.07 6.44 2.90
C TYR A 140 12.01 7.53 2.83
N THR A 141 12.36 8.76 3.21
CA THR A 141 11.50 9.93 3.01
C THR A 141 12.14 10.90 2.05
N LEU A 142 11.33 11.57 1.25
CA LEU A 142 11.80 12.68 0.44
C LEU A 142 12.17 13.87 1.35
N GLY A 143 13.38 14.40 1.20
CA GLY A 143 13.90 15.52 1.97
C GLY A 143 13.12 16.81 1.71
N SER A 144 12.83 17.56 2.77
CA SER A 144 12.00 18.78 2.73
C SER A 144 12.56 19.92 1.87
N GLY A 145 13.85 19.90 1.52
CA GLY A 145 14.51 20.95 0.74
C GLY A 145 14.21 20.94 -0.76
N ILE A 146 13.56 19.91 -1.29
CA ILE A 146 13.46 19.66 -2.75
C ILE A 146 12.12 20.10 -3.35
N TYR A 147 11.15 20.49 -2.51
CA TYR A 147 9.84 20.98 -2.96
C TYR A 147 9.90 22.34 -3.70
N HIS A 148 11.04 23.03 -3.73
CA HIS A 148 11.15 24.41 -4.22
C HIS A 148 11.08 24.62 -5.75
N SER A 149 10.74 23.62 -6.56
CA SER A 149 10.64 23.77 -8.02
C SER A 149 9.36 23.20 -8.64
N ILE A 150 8.25 23.22 -7.89
CA ILE A 150 6.92 22.89 -8.41
C ILE A 150 6.30 24.15 -9.01
N GLY A 151 6.81 24.57 -10.18
CA GLY A 151 6.21 25.59 -11.02
C GLY A 151 5.37 24.94 -12.13
N PRO A 152 4.21 25.49 -12.53
CA PRO A 152 3.38 24.96 -13.61
C PRO A 152 3.98 25.16 -15.01
N ASP A 153 5.26 25.53 -15.11
CA ASP A 153 5.94 25.75 -16.39
C ASP A 153 6.23 24.41 -17.07
N ARG A 154 5.21 23.92 -17.80
CA ARG A 154 5.24 22.68 -18.59
C ARG A 154 6.26 22.71 -19.74
N ASP A 155 6.90 23.86 -19.99
CA ASP A 155 7.80 24.06 -21.12
C ASP A 155 9.30 23.89 -20.76
N ALA A 156 9.64 23.66 -19.48
CA ALA A 156 11.01 23.35 -19.08
C ALA A 156 11.31 21.84 -19.23
N ALA A 157 11.50 21.40 -20.48
CA ALA A 157 11.80 20.02 -20.87
C ALA A 157 13.16 19.47 -20.36
N SER A 158 13.78 20.04 -19.32
CA SER A 158 15.16 19.69 -18.95
C SER A 158 15.54 19.80 -17.46
N SER A 159 14.60 19.94 -16.52
CA SER A 159 14.93 19.77 -15.07
C SER A 159 14.14 18.60 -14.46
N SER A 160 14.79 17.45 -14.43
CA SER A 160 14.23 16.10 -14.26
C SER A 160 14.02 15.63 -12.80
N SER A 161 13.55 16.48 -11.88
CA SER A 161 13.44 16.03 -10.47
C SER A 161 12.32 16.65 -9.63
N ALA A 162 11.41 17.44 -10.20
CA ALA A 162 10.30 17.99 -9.43
C ALA A 162 9.22 16.92 -9.22
N VAL A 163 8.98 16.61 -7.94
CA VAL A 163 7.87 15.75 -7.51
C VAL A 163 6.56 16.49 -7.74
N ASN A 164 5.88 16.22 -8.84
CA ASN A 164 4.55 16.78 -9.08
C ASN A 164 3.52 16.02 -8.25
N VAL A 165 3.07 16.62 -7.15
CA VAL A 165 1.86 16.17 -6.47
C VAL A 165 0.73 16.20 -7.50
N ASP A 166 0.10 15.05 -7.71
CA ASP A 166 -1.07 14.96 -8.58
C ASP A 166 -2.23 15.73 -7.92
N TRP A 167 -2.45 16.97 -8.40
CA TRP A 167 -3.47 17.87 -7.88
C TRP A 167 -4.88 17.28 -8.01
N ASP A 168 -5.10 16.34 -8.92
CA ASP A 168 -6.37 15.65 -9.10
C ASP A 168 -6.70 14.71 -7.92
N LYS A 169 -5.69 14.33 -7.12
CA LYS A 169 -5.86 13.49 -5.92
C LYS A 169 -6.16 14.30 -4.65
N ILE A 170 -6.10 15.63 -4.68
CA ILE A 170 -6.40 16.47 -3.50
C ILE A 170 -7.77 16.20 -2.87
N PRO A 171 -8.86 16.05 -3.64
CA PRO A 171 -10.17 15.71 -3.06
C PRO A 171 -10.14 14.39 -2.29
N LEU A 172 -9.38 13.38 -2.77
CA LEU A 172 -9.19 12.11 -2.09
C LEU A 172 -8.44 12.31 -0.75
N TYR A 173 -7.34 13.06 -0.76
CA TYR A 173 -6.54 13.34 0.46
C TYR A 173 -7.37 14.04 1.53
N ARG A 174 -8.20 15.02 1.14
CA ARG A 174 -9.12 15.72 2.05
C ARG A 174 -10.19 14.78 2.59
N ARG A 175 -10.81 13.97 1.73
CA ARG A 175 -11.86 13.01 2.12
C ARG A 175 -11.36 12.02 3.18
N HIS A 176 -10.09 11.62 3.11
CA HIS A 176 -9.48 10.71 4.08
C HIS A 176 -8.77 11.40 5.24
N GLN A 177 -8.90 12.72 5.33
CA GLN A 177 -8.29 13.56 6.35
C GLN A 177 -6.76 13.40 6.39
N ILE A 178 -6.14 13.05 5.27
CA ILE A 178 -4.67 13.08 5.12
C ILE A 178 -4.25 14.55 5.16
N MET A 179 -4.95 15.39 4.40
CA MET A 179 -4.73 16.84 4.34
C MET A 179 -5.86 17.60 5.04
N GLU A 180 -5.51 18.70 5.72
CA GLU A 180 -6.51 19.63 6.28
C GLU A 180 -7.05 20.55 5.18
N PRO A 181 -8.38 20.69 5.02
CA PRO A 181 -8.96 21.51 3.97
C PRO A 181 -8.70 23.01 4.15
N ASN A 182 -8.45 23.46 5.38
CA ASN A 182 -8.33 24.88 5.76
C ASN A 182 -6.95 25.26 6.30
N ALA A 183 -5.92 24.43 6.08
CA ALA A 183 -4.58 24.82 6.50
C ALA A 183 -4.11 26.05 5.71
N HIS A 184 -3.51 27.02 6.40
CA HIS A 184 -2.90 28.20 5.79
C HIS A 184 -1.64 27.85 4.96
N MET A 185 -1.16 26.60 5.06
CA MET A 185 0.00 26.12 4.33
C MET A 185 -0.41 25.32 3.08
N GLY A 186 0.42 25.38 2.04
CA GLY A 186 0.21 24.62 0.82
C GLY A 186 0.11 23.10 1.05
N PRO A 187 -0.44 22.33 0.11
CA PRO A 187 -0.53 20.87 0.22
C PRO A 187 0.85 20.21 0.38
N GLU A 188 1.88 20.79 -0.23
CA GLU A 188 3.25 20.28 -0.22
C GLU A 188 3.87 20.23 1.18
N THR A 189 3.47 21.14 2.07
CA THR A 189 3.96 21.13 3.45
C THR A 189 3.19 20.15 4.34
N GLN A 190 2.03 19.65 3.87
CA GLN A 190 1.17 18.73 4.63
C GLN A 190 1.34 17.28 4.21
N LEU A 191 1.94 17.03 3.03
CA LEU A 191 2.14 15.71 2.47
C LEU A 191 3.60 15.30 2.59
N ASN A 192 3.79 14.04 3.01
CA ASN A 192 5.08 13.37 3.03
C ASN A 192 5.05 12.26 1.99
N ILE A 193 6.20 12.01 1.36
CA ILE A 193 6.39 10.87 0.48
C ILE A 193 7.37 9.91 1.16
N VAL A 194 6.95 8.65 1.21
CA VAL A 194 7.73 7.55 1.77
C VAL A 194 7.94 6.49 0.68
N ALA A 195 9.16 5.99 0.55
CA ALA A 195 9.47 4.82 -0.24
C ALA A 195 9.91 3.68 0.68
N ILE A 196 9.32 2.50 0.50
CA ILE A 196 9.61 1.29 1.27
C ILE A 196 10.04 0.22 0.29
N HIS A 197 11.28 -0.25 0.41
CA HIS A 197 11.80 -1.27 -0.46
C HIS A 197 11.52 -2.68 0.07
N SER A 198 11.43 -3.68 -0.82
CA SER A 198 11.30 -5.10 -0.47
C SER A 198 12.55 -5.66 0.19
N PHE A 199 13.73 -5.21 -0.25
CA PHE A 199 15.04 -5.72 0.16
C PHE A 199 15.82 -4.75 1.05
N LYS A 200 16.71 -5.28 1.89
CA LYS A 200 17.67 -4.44 2.65
C LYS A 200 18.68 -3.79 1.72
N LYS A 201 19.12 -2.56 2.04
CA LYS A 201 20.03 -1.78 1.18
C LYS A 201 21.34 -2.51 0.82
N SER A 202 21.84 -3.41 1.68
CA SER A 202 23.05 -4.17 1.40
C SER A 202 22.95 -5.08 0.17
N ALA A 203 21.74 -5.41 -0.30
CA ALA A 203 21.52 -6.22 -1.49
C ALA A 203 21.81 -5.49 -2.82
N PHE A 204 21.77 -4.16 -2.80
CA PHE A 204 21.79 -3.34 -4.02
C PHE A 204 23.14 -3.32 -4.73
N TYR A 205 24.22 -3.73 -4.06
CA TYR A 205 25.55 -3.75 -4.66
C TYR A 205 25.75 -4.88 -5.68
N LEU A 206 24.72 -5.69 -5.97
CA LEU A 206 24.84 -6.94 -6.76
C LEU A 206 24.14 -6.92 -8.13
N GLY A 207 23.45 -5.85 -8.56
CA GLY A 207 22.88 -5.77 -9.91
C GLY A 207 21.64 -4.87 -10.07
N GLU A 208 21.08 -4.84 -11.29
CA GLU A 208 19.84 -4.13 -11.65
C GLU A 208 18.68 -4.63 -10.76
N THR A 209 18.25 -3.83 -9.80
CA THR A 209 17.04 -4.12 -9.03
C THR A 209 15.82 -3.83 -9.89
N PRO A 210 14.84 -4.75 -10.00
CA PRO A 210 13.60 -4.45 -10.69
C PRO A 210 12.90 -3.24 -10.06
N ASP A 211 12.43 -2.29 -10.88
CA ASP A 211 11.75 -1.08 -10.42
C ASP A 211 10.50 -1.38 -9.54
N ASP A 212 9.92 -2.56 -9.70
CA ASP A 212 8.75 -3.05 -8.96
C ASP A 212 9.00 -3.38 -7.48
N CYS A 213 10.21 -3.17 -6.97
CA CYS A 213 10.59 -3.56 -5.61
C CYS A 213 10.28 -2.49 -4.53
N PHE A 214 9.56 -1.43 -4.90
CA PHE A 214 9.22 -0.33 -3.99
C PHE A 214 7.71 -0.16 -3.80
N ILE A 215 7.33 0.14 -2.57
CA ILE A 215 6.03 0.72 -2.22
C ILE A 215 6.26 2.22 -2.04
N PHE A 216 5.59 3.03 -2.86
CA PHE A 216 5.53 4.47 -2.67
C PHE A 216 4.25 4.82 -1.94
N LEU A 217 4.39 5.60 -0.88
CA LEU A 217 3.29 6.12 -0.07
C LEU A 217 3.30 7.64 -0.15
N ILE A 218 2.11 8.22 -0.33
CA ILE A 218 1.87 9.64 -0.09
C ILE A 218 0.88 9.78 1.07
N GLY A 219 1.18 10.66 2.01
CA GLY A 219 0.41 10.70 3.25
C GLY A 219 0.78 11.82 4.18
N ASN A 220 0.36 11.71 5.43
CA ASN A 220 0.69 12.66 6.49
C ASN A 220 1.28 11.90 7.68
N ALA A 221 2.56 12.17 7.99
CA ALA A 221 3.27 11.46 9.03
C ALA A 221 2.71 11.70 10.44
N VAL A 222 2.19 12.91 10.71
CA VAL A 222 1.61 13.27 12.02
C VAL A 222 0.32 12.49 12.28
N LYS A 223 -0.51 12.33 11.26
CA LYS A 223 -1.77 11.57 11.34
C LYS A 223 -1.59 10.07 11.13
N ASN A 224 -0.42 9.65 10.67
CA ASN A 224 -0.11 8.31 10.20
C ASN A 224 -1.21 7.77 9.27
N LYS A 225 -1.50 8.52 8.21
CA LYS A 225 -2.45 8.13 7.16
C LYS A 225 -1.76 8.20 5.82
N TRP A 226 -1.73 7.07 5.13
CA TRP A 226 -0.98 6.89 3.89
C TRP A 226 -1.88 6.25 2.85
N ILE A 227 -1.60 6.52 1.58
CA ILE A 227 -2.16 5.79 0.46
C ILE A 227 -1.03 5.34 -0.46
N LEU A 228 -1.27 4.28 -1.22
CA LEU A 228 -0.34 3.88 -2.27
C LEU A 228 -0.27 4.96 -3.34
N ASP A 229 0.91 5.20 -3.90
CA ASP A 229 1.11 6.14 -5.00
C ASP A 229 1.95 5.48 -6.12
N ASN A 230 1.75 5.94 -7.36
CA ASN A 230 2.44 5.40 -8.53
C ASN A 230 3.63 6.27 -8.98
N SER A 231 4.14 7.12 -8.09
CA SER A 231 5.30 8.00 -8.35
C SER A 231 6.64 7.26 -8.41
N GLN A 232 6.69 6.11 -9.08
CA GLN A 232 7.91 5.29 -9.22
C GLN A 232 9.03 6.05 -9.95
N TYR A 233 8.67 6.98 -10.84
CA TYR A 233 9.61 7.81 -11.60
C TYR A 233 10.49 8.75 -10.75
N ILE A 234 10.21 8.88 -9.45
CA ILE A 234 10.91 9.82 -8.57
C ILE A 234 12.16 9.19 -7.93
N PHE A 235 12.24 7.86 -7.90
CA PHE A 235 13.36 7.16 -7.26
C PHE A 235 14.45 6.84 -8.28
N ASN A 236 15.21 7.87 -8.69
CA ASN A 236 16.45 7.63 -9.43
C ASN A 236 17.59 7.37 -8.44
N GLN A 237 18.08 6.12 -8.40
CA GLN A 237 19.19 5.73 -7.53
C GLN A 237 20.50 6.46 -7.88
N ASP A 238 20.66 6.92 -9.12
CA ASP A 238 21.83 7.67 -9.58
C ASP A 238 21.86 9.11 -9.06
N ILE A 239 20.76 9.58 -8.46
CA ILE A 239 20.67 10.90 -7.83
C ILE A 239 20.56 10.70 -6.32
N PRO A 240 21.69 10.63 -5.59
CA PRO A 240 21.74 10.21 -4.20
C PRO A 240 21.05 11.16 -3.19
N ASP A 241 20.71 12.39 -3.60
CA ASP A 241 20.44 13.49 -2.65
C ASP A 241 18.99 13.76 -2.19
N PRO A 242 17.90 13.19 -2.76
CA PRO A 242 16.57 13.48 -2.22
C PRO A 242 16.12 12.61 -1.05
N TRP A 243 16.65 11.40 -0.89
CA TRP A 243 16.03 10.41 -0.02
C TRP A 243 16.81 10.24 1.30
N VAL A 244 16.16 10.60 2.40
CA VAL A 244 16.68 10.36 3.74
C VAL A 244 16.27 8.96 4.19
N LYS A 245 17.25 8.11 4.50
CA LYS A 245 17.03 6.77 5.05
C LYS A 245 16.67 6.85 6.54
N HIS A 246 15.70 6.06 6.96
CA HIS A 246 15.27 5.88 8.33
C HIS A 246 15.25 4.40 8.69
N HIS A 247 15.45 4.10 9.97
CA HIS A 247 15.28 2.76 10.53
C HIS A 247 13.95 2.67 11.29
N ILE A 248 13.42 1.46 11.48
CA ILE A 248 12.13 1.25 12.17
C ILE A 248 12.10 1.85 13.58
N ASP A 249 13.24 1.91 14.26
CA ASP A 249 13.37 2.52 15.59
C ASP A 249 13.00 4.01 15.58
N ASP A 250 13.13 4.68 14.43
CA ASP A 250 12.76 6.09 14.24
C ASP A 250 11.23 6.26 14.10
N TYR A 251 10.51 5.20 13.72
CA TYR A 251 9.05 5.23 13.50
C TYR A 251 8.37 3.91 13.90
N SER A 252 8.45 3.60 15.19
CA SER A 252 7.90 2.37 15.79
C SER A 252 6.41 2.12 15.53
N THR A 253 5.67 3.16 15.14
CA THR A 253 4.24 3.10 14.86
C THR A 253 3.90 2.50 13.51
N GLY A 254 4.84 2.27 12.58
CA GLY A 254 4.53 1.76 11.24
C GLY A 254 3.57 2.65 10.43
N PHE A 255 3.12 2.19 9.27
CA PHE A 255 2.35 2.97 8.30
C PHE A 255 0.92 2.43 8.19
N ASN A 256 -0.09 3.27 8.45
CA ASN A 256 -1.49 2.90 8.16
C ASN A 256 -1.85 3.29 6.71
N ILE A 257 -1.82 2.28 5.85
CA ILE A 257 -2.08 2.37 4.41
C ILE A 257 -3.57 2.13 4.19
N TYR A 258 -4.25 3.21 3.84
CA TYR A 258 -5.66 3.23 3.53
C TYR A 258 -5.88 2.86 2.08
#